data_AF-Q9HHJ4-F1
#
_entry.id   AF-Q9HHJ4-F1
#
_cell.length_a   1.000
_cell.length_b   1.000
_cell.length_c   1.000
_cell.angle_alpha   90.00
_cell.angle_beta   90.00
_cell.angle_gamma   90.00
#
_symmetry.space_group_name_H-M   'P 1'
#
loop_
_entity.id
_entity.type
_entity.pdbx_description
1 polymer ?
#
loop_
_entity_poly.entity_id
_entity_poly.type
_entity_poly.pdbx_seq_one_letter_code
_entity_poly.pdbx_strand_id
1 'polypeptide(L)'
;MPIVKWGETIQDELSRGWSREIEHDLAGEVAFPVFIDCVYQQGRYDEHGVARHGYAADAPFIDTPRDAREHYSKRFGIESSYRLAKQSLAFTSSQDAGLRLVMFVVSLLLQNSWRYLHWKYVAAPRRGGRRLWNWSFTEFCEMVLRAAWTALGVRRAVPANQSLDDRFFR
;
A
#
# COMPACT_ATOMS: atom_id res chain seq x y z
N MET A 1 7.06 5.26 -3.61
CA MET A 1 7.62 6.13 -4.66
C MET A 1 9.13 5.96 -4.69
N PRO A 2 9.74 5.41 -5.75
CA PRO A 2 11.14 5.70 -6.02
C PRO A 2 11.20 7.19 -6.35
N ILE A 3 11.76 7.99 -5.42
CA ILE A 3 11.99 9.41 -5.64
C ILE A 3 13.27 9.47 -6.48
N VAL A 4 13.11 9.55 -7.79
CA VAL A 4 14.23 9.90 -8.67
C VAL A 4 14.55 11.36 -8.40
N LYS A 5 15.79 11.65 -7.99
CA LYS A 5 16.26 13.04 -7.88
C LYS A 5 16.33 13.61 -9.28
N TRP A 6 15.32 14.37 -9.66
CA TRP A 6 15.30 15.12 -10.89
C TRP A 6 16.40 16.19 -10.88
N GLY A 7 17.09 16.37 -12.01
CA GLY A 7 18.05 17.46 -12.18
C GLY A 7 17.37 18.83 -12.10
N GLU A 8 18.16 19.89 -11.87
CA GLU A 8 17.66 21.26 -11.67
C GLU A 8 16.77 21.74 -12.82
N THR A 9 17.07 21.33 -14.07
CA THR A 9 16.29 21.65 -15.27
C THR A 9 14.86 21.10 -15.21
N ILE A 10 14.67 19.84 -14.80
CA ILE A 10 13.32 19.26 -14.67
C ILE A 10 12.58 19.90 -13.51
N GLN A 11 13.27 20.26 -12.43
CA GLN A 11 12.62 20.94 -11.30
C GLN A 11 12.12 22.33 -11.69
N ASP A 12 12.87 23.08 -12.51
CA ASP A 12 12.42 24.38 -13.03
C ASP A 12 11.22 24.21 -13.98
N GLU A 13 11.25 23.22 -14.88
CA GLU A 13 10.12 22.91 -15.77
C GLU A 13 8.87 22.45 -14.99
N LEU A 14 9.05 21.61 -13.96
CA LEU A 14 7.98 21.21 -13.04
C LEU A 14 7.47 22.36 -12.18
N SER A 15 8.17 23.49 -12.11
CA SER A 15 7.71 24.66 -11.36
C SER A 15 6.85 25.62 -12.21
N ARG A 16 6.85 25.47 -13.54
CA ARG A 16 6.27 26.45 -14.49
C ARG A 16 5.19 25.85 -15.40
N GLY A 17 4.19 26.68 -15.72
CA GLY A 17 3.20 26.46 -16.80
C GLY A 17 2.18 25.32 -16.60
N TRP A 18 1.55 24.92 -17.72
CA TRP A 18 0.43 23.97 -17.81
C TRP A 18 0.87 22.61 -18.39
N SER A 19 -0.05 21.64 -18.42
CA SER A 19 0.23 20.28 -18.88
C SER A 19 0.82 20.28 -20.29
N ARG A 20 1.95 19.57 -20.47
CA ARG A 20 2.71 19.55 -21.72
C ARG A 20 3.59 18.31 -21.80
N GLU A 21 4.09 18.04 -23.00
CA GLU A 21 5.13 17.06 -23.24
C GLU A 21 6.46 17.78 -23.46
N ILE A 22 7.53 17.29 -22.84
CA ILE A 22 8.90 17.77 -23.06
C ILE A 22 9.78 16.58 -23.40
N GLU A 23 10.67 16.72 -24.36
CA GLU A 23 11.78 15.79 -24.53
C GLU A 23 12.86 16.14 -23.51
N HIS A 24 13.37 15.13 -22.79
CA HIS A 24 14.45 15.35 -21.82
C HIS A 24 15.59 14.37 -22.03
N ASP A 25 16.81 14.90 -22.07
CA ASP A 25 18.05 14.13 -22.11
C ASP A 25 18.55 13.85 -20.69
N LEU A 26 18.50 12.59 -20.27
CA LEU A 26 19.06 12.20 -18.98
C LEU A 26 20.56 11.92 -19.13
N ALA A 27 21.39 12.89 -18.72
CA ALA A 27 22.83 12.72 -18.51
C ALA A 27 23.59 11.96 -19.62
N GLY A 28 23.22 12.19 -20.89
CA GLY A 28 24.07 11.94 -22.05
C GLY A 28 23.76 10.72 -22.94
N GLU A 29 22.76 9.87 -22.68
CA GLU A 29 22.58 8.68 -23.52
C GLU A 29 21.15 8.35 -23.97
N VAL A 30 20.08 8.97 -23.44
CA VAL A 30 18.71 8.67 -23.90
C VAL A 30 17.80 9.90 -23.77
N ALA A 31 17.20 10.30 -24.91
CA ALA A 31 16.08 11.22 -24.97
C ALA A 31 14.77 10.44 -24.79
N PHE A 32 13.88 10.92 -23.92
CA PHE A 32 12.54 10.34 -23.78
C PHE A 32 11.48 11.42 -23.52
N PRO A 33 10.23 11.18 -23.94
CA PRO A 33 9.13 12.07 -23.66
C PRO A 33 8.77 12.05 -22.18
N VAL A 34 8.65 13.25 -21.60
CA VAL A 34 8.18 13.50 -20.25
C VAL A 34 6.88 14.26 -20.33
N PHE A 35 5.82 13.61 -19.87
CA PHE A 35 4.50 14.19 -19.76
C PHE A 35 4.34 14.88 -18.40
N ILE A 36 4.09 16.18 -18.40
CA ILE A 36 3.78 16.94 -17.19
C ILE A 36 2.26 17.11 -17.12
N ASP A 37 1.62 16.59 -16.09
CA ASP A 37 0.20 16.83 -15.80
C ASP A 37 0.04 17.81 -14.62
N CYS A 38 -0.75 18.86 -14.83
CA CYS A 38 -1.11 19.86 -13.83
C CYS A 38 -2.49 19.56 -13.26
N VAL A 39 -2.57 19.33 -11.96
CA VAL A 39 -3.80 18.94 -11.27
C VAL A 39 -4.09 19.95 -10.17
N TYR A 40 -5.30 20.49 -10.14
CA TYR A 40 -5.73 21.30 -9.01
C TYR A 40 -5.97 20.40 -7.81
N GLN A 41 -5.30 20.68 -6.69
CA GLN A 41 -5.35 19.83 -5.50
C GLN A 41 -6.69 19.93 -4.74
N GLN A 42 -7.53 20.93 -4.96
CA GLN A 42 -8.92 21.02 -4.41
C GLN A 42 -9.06 20.56 -2.93
N GLY A 43 -8.10 20.88 -2.06
CA GLY A 43 -8.10 20.50 -0.64
C GLY A 43 -7.78 19.01 -0.37
N ARG A 44 -7.31 18.28 -1.38
CA ARG A 44 -6.80 16.92 -1.23
C ARG A 44 -5.48 16.98 -0.46
N TYR A 45 -5.34 16.11 0.56
CA TYR A 45 -4.19 16.10 1.47
C TYR A 45 -3.98 17.40 2.26
N ASP A 46 -5.02 18.21 2.47
CA ASP A 46 -4.95 19.52 3.14
C ASP A 46 -4.12 20.57 2.38
N GLU A 47 -3.77 20.28 1.12
CA GLU A 47 -3.03 21.18 0.25
C GLU A 47 -3.97 21.95 -0.70
N HIS A 48 -3.77 23.26 -0.77
CA HIS A 48 -4.51 24.17 -1.64
C HIS A 48 -3.53 24.71 -2.70
N GLY A 49 -3.66 24.25 -3.95
CA GLY A 49 -2.77 24.68 -5.03
C GLY A 49 -2.79 23.75 -6.23
N VAL A 50 -1.84 23.95 -7.15
CA VAL A 50 -1.65 23.08 -8.33
C VAL A 50 -0.54 22.08 -8.04
N ALA A 51 -0.87 20.79 -8.03
CA ALA A 51 0.11 19.71 -8.10
C ALA A 51 0.58 19.56 -9.55
N ARG A 52 1.90 19.42 -9.73
CA ARG A 52 2.50 19.15 -11.03
C ARG A 52 3.21 17.82 -10.94
N HIS A 53 2.82 16.87 -11.80
CA HIS A 53 3.37 15.53 -11.81
C HIS A 53 4.04 15.27 -13.16
N GLY A 54 5.34 14.95 -13.13
CA GLY A 54 6.09 14.53 -14.32
C GLY A 54 6.08 13.01 -14.46
N TYR A 55 5.74 12.53 -15.65
CA TYR A 55 5.72 11.12 -16.03
C TYR A 55 6.63 10.90 -17.24
N ALA A 56 7.74 10.21 -17.04
CA ALA A 56 8.56 9.71 -18.13
C ALA A 56 7.93 8.41 -18.65
N ALA A 57 7.47 8.39 -19.91
CA ALA A 57 6.86 7.20 -20.47
C ALA A 57 7.05 7.16 -21.99
N ASP A 58 7.72 6.13 -22.49
CA ASP A 58 7.79 5.81 -23.92
C ASP A 58 6.86 4.62 -24.18
N ALA A 59 5.59 4.91 -24.45
CA ALA A 59 4.58 3.89 -24.67
C ALA A 59 3.60 4.31 -25.77
N PRO A 60 3.28 3.41 -26.73
CA PRO A 60 2.47 3.74 -27.91
C PRO A 60 0.98 3.94 -27.61
N PHE A 61 0.57 3.86 -26.34
CA PHE A 61 -0.80 4.05 -25.88
C PHE A 61 -0.92 5.25 -24.93
N ILE A 62 0.13 6.06 -24.81
CA ILE A 62 0.15 7.26 -23.98
C ILE A 62 0.35 8.45 -24.93
N ASP A 63 -0.76 9.06 -25.34
CA ASP A 63 -0.75 10.20 -26.26
C ASP A 63 -0.91 11.54 -25.52
N THR A 64 -1.40 11.52 -24.28
CA THR A 64 -1.63 12.74 -23.50
C THR A 64 -1.07 12.64 -22.07
N PRO A 65 -0.71 13.77 -21.44
CA PRO A 65 -0.32 13.79 -20.03
C PRO A 65 -1.38 13.24 -19.08
N ARG A 66 -2.65 13.33 -19.47
CA ARG A 66 -3.76 12.76 -18.72
C ARG A 66 -3.76 11.24 -18.79
N ASP A 67 -3.49 10.66 -19.95
CA ASP A 67 -3.38 9.21 -20.13
C ASP A 67 -2.18 8.67 -19.34
N ALA A 68 -1.04 9.36 -19.40
CA ALA A 68 0.14 9.03 -18.61
C ALA A 68 -0.20 8.94 -17.12
N ARG A 69 -0.94 9.92 -16.59
CA ARG A 69 -1.43 9.91 -15.22
C ARG A 69 -2.44 8.80 -14.94
N GLU A 70 -3.40 8.54 -15.83
CA GLU A 70 -4.39 7.49 -15.63
C GLU A 70 -3.71 6.12 -15.55
N HIS A 71 -2.84 5.81 -16.49
CA HIS A 71 -2.06 4.57 -16.53
C HIS A 71 -1.13 4.47 -15.31
N TYR A 72 -0.47 5.55 -14.93
CA TYR A 72 0.38 5.58 -13.73
C TYR A 72 -0.44 5.39 -12.44
N SER A 73 -1.65 5.94 -12.37
CA SER A 73 -2.52 5.81 -11.18
C SER A 73 -2.94 4.35 -10.92
N LYS A 74 -3.09 3.53 -11.96
CA LYS A 74 -3.40 2.10 -11.86
C LYS A 74 -2.28 1.32 -11.16
N ARG A 75 -1.02 1.75 -11.27
CA ARG A 75 0.13 1.17 -10.54
C ARG A 75 0.03 1.33 -9.03
N PHE A 76 -0.65 2.38 -8.56
CA PHE A 76 -0.80 2.64 -7.13
C PHE A 76 -1.54 1.51 -6.40
N GLY A 77 -2.44 0.80 -7.10
CA GLY A 77 -3.12 -0.39 -6.56
C GLY A 77 -2.13 -1.49 -6.16
N ILE A 78 -1.13 -1.74 -7.00
CA ILE A 78 -0.09 -2.75 -6.76
C ILE A 78 0.80 -2.33 -5.59
N GLU A 79 1.29 -1.09 -5.58
CA GLU A 79 2.17 -0.59 -4.50
C GLU A 79 1.45 -0.51 -3.15
N SER A 80 0.15 -0.22 -3.17
CA SER A 80 -0.71 -0.25 -1.98
C SER A 80 -0.89 -1.67 -1.46
N SER A 81 -1.14 -2.64 -2.33
CA SER A 81 -1.20 -4.06 -1.96
C SER A 81 0.12 -4.56 -1.38
N TYR A 82 1.29 -4.16 -1.93
CA TYR A 82 2.59 -4.52 -1.35
C TYR A 82 2.85 -3.87 0.01
N ARG A 83 2.50 -2.59 0.19
CA ARG A 83 2.63 -1.91 1.49
C ARG A 83 1.76 -2.55 2.56
N LEU A 84 0.52 -2.89 2.21
CA LEU A 84 -0.37 -3.60 3.11
C LEU A 84 0.16 -5.01 3.39
N ALA A 85 0.54 -5.78 2.35
CA ALA A 85 1.10 -7.13 2.48
C ALA A 85 2.24 -7.15 3.51
N LYS A 86 3.18 -6.19 3.44
CA LYS A 86 4.29 -6.06 4.39
C LYS A 86 3.85 -5.89 5.86
N GLN A 87 2.68 -5.29 6.13
CA GLN A 87 2.16 -5.13 7.50
C GLN A 87 1.57 -6.43 8.07
N SER A 88 1.10 -7.34 7.22
CA SER A 88 0.48 -8.61 7.63
C SER A 88 1.36 -9.84 7.37
N LEU A 89 2.48 -9.65 6.68
CA LEU A 89 3.37 -10.74 6.32
C LEU A 89 3.99 -11.27 7.60
N ALA A 90 3.73 -12.54 7.91
CA ALA A 90 4.46 -13.22 8.96
C ALA A 90 5.94 -13.31 8.54
N PHE A 91 6.81 -12.65 9.29
CA PHE A 91 8.25 -12.81 9.10
C PHE A 91 8.62 -14.23 9.51
N THR A 92 9.06 -15.04 8.53
CA THR A 92 9.63 -16.37 8.77
C THR A 92 11.14 -16.31 8.54
N SER A 93 11.91 -16.96 9.41
CA SER A 93 13.36 -17.15 9.24
C SER A 93 13.71 -18.30 8.29
N SER A 94 12.70 -19.00 7.76
CA SER A 94 12.92 -20.10 6.82
C SER A 94 13.39 -19.59 5.45
N GLN A 95 14.41 -20.25 4.90
CA GLN A 95 14.93 -19.99 3.56
C GLN A 95 14.08 -20.63 2.45
N ASP A 96 13.09 -21.46 2.79
CA ASP A 96 12.22 -22.11 1.81
C ASP A 96 11.32 -21.09 1.09
N ALA A 97 11.49 -21.01 -0.22
CA ALA A 97 10.70 -20.15 -1.10
C ALA A 97 9.23 -20.57 -1.12
N GLY A 98 8.91 -21.86 -1.01
CA GLY A 98 7.55 -22.38 -0.98
C GLY A 98 6.79 -21.88 0.24
N LEU A 99 7.37 -22.02 1.43
CA LEU A 99 6.77 -21.52 2.67
C LEU A 99 6.55 -20.00 2.63
N ARG A 100 7.53 -19.23 2.14
CA ARG A 100 7.40 -17.76 2.01
C ARG A 100 6.26 -17.37 1.06
N LEU A 101 6.11 -18.10 -0.04
CA LEU A 101 5.01 -17.88 -1.00
C LEU A 101 3.66 -18.18 -0.34
N VAL A 102 3.53 -19.31 0.37
CA VAL A 102 2.29 -19.65 1.08
C VAL A 102 1.93 -18.59 2.11
N MET A 103 2.89 -18.14 2.92
CA MET A 103 2.68 -17.07 3.90
C MET A 103 2.25 -15.76 3.25
N PHE A 104 2.83 -15.42 2.10
CA PHE A 104 2.43 -14.26 1.31
C PHE A 104 1.00 -14.37 0.77
N VAL A 105 0.63 -15.52 0.22
CA VAL A 105 -0.74 -15.77 -0.28
C VAL A 105 -1.76 -15.71 0.85
N VAL A 106 -1.46 -16.32 2.00
CA VAL A 106 -2.34 -16.27 3.19
C VAL A 106 -2.52 -14.84 3.68
N SER A 107 -1.44 -14.06 3.73
CA SER A 107 -1.48 -12.63 4.04
C SER A 107 -2.40 -11.85 3.10
N LEU A 108 -2.30 -12.07 1.79
CA LEU A 108 -3.19 -11.44 0.80
C LEU A 108 -4.67 -11.84 0.99
N LEU A 109 -4.94 -13.11 1.26
CA LEU A 109 -6.30 -13.62 1.47
C LEU A 109 -6.96 -12.98 2.71
N LEU A 110 -6.23 -12.89 3.83
CA LEU A 110 -6.72 -12.25 5.05
C LEU A 110 -7.06 -10.77 4.82
N GLN A 111 -6.21 -10.04 4.10
CA GLN A 111 -6.45 -8.63 3.79
C GLN A 111 -7.66 -8.42 2.88
N ASN A 112 -7.79 -9.21 1.82
CA ASN A 112 -8.92 -9.11 0.90
C ASN A 112 -10.23 -9.46 1.61
N SER A 113 -10.20 -10.48 2.48
CA SER A 113 -11.36 -10.87 3.30
C SER A 113 -11.76 -9.75 4.26
N TRP A 114 -10.81 -9.16 4.97
CA TRP A 114 -11.07 -8.02 5.86
C TRP A 114 -11.64 -6.83 5.09
N ARG A 115 -11.06 -6.46 3.94
CA ARG A 115 -11.56 -5.37 3.10
C ARG A 115 -12.99 -5.62 2.61
N TYR A 116 -13.30 -6.85 2.21
CA TYR A 116 -14.64 -7.25 1.81
C TYR A 116 -15.63 -7.18 2.98
N LEU A 117 -15.27 -7.71 4.15
CA LEU A 117 -16.08 -7.66 5.37
C LEU A 117 -16.32 -6.23 5.84
N HIS A 118 -15.27 -5.41 5.85
CA HIS A 118 -15.32 -4.00 6.22
C HIS A 118 -16.27 -3.26 5.28
N TRP A 119 -16.16 -3.49 3.97
CA TRP A 119 -17.07 -2.88 2.99
C TRP A 119 -18.51 -3.39 3.08
N LYS A 120 -18.72 -4.68 3.35
CA LYS A 120 -20.06 -5.29 3.38
C LYS A 120 -20.83 -5.01 4.66
N TYR A 121 -20.16 -5.06 5.81
CA TYR A 121 -20.81 -5.04 7.13
C TYR A 121 -20.51 -3.78 7.95
N VAL A 122 -19.31 -3.22 7.82
CA VAL A 122 -18.87 -2.07 8.63
C VAL A 122 -19.18 -0.74 7.94
N ALA A 123 -19.24 -0.74 6.61
CA ALA A 123 -19.54 0.45 5.83
C ALA A 123 -21.06 0.66 5.73
N ALA A 124 -21.64 1.35 6.72
CA ALA A 124 -23.07 1.64 6.73
C ALA A 124 -23.46 2.58 5.55
N PRO A 125 -24.54 2.28 4.81
CA PRO A 125 -24.98 3.12 3.70
C PRO A 125 -25.56 4.46 4.22
N ARG A 126 -25.07 5.59 3.71
CA ARG A 126 -25.68 6.92 3.88
C ARG A 126 -25.78 7.64 2.53
N ARG A 127 -26.75 8.56 2.41
CA ARG A 127 -26.84 9.47 1.26
C ARG A 127 -25.59 10.38 1.27
N GLY A 128 -24.74 10.25 0.25
CA GLY A 128 -23.50 11.02 0.10
C GLY A 128 -22.20 10.30 0.44
N GLY A 129 -22.22 9.03 0.87
CA GLY A 129 -21.02 8.23 1.15
C GLY A 129 -21.25 7.13 2.17
N ARG A 130 -20.23 6.30 2.45
CA ARG A 130 -20.29 5.28 3.50
C ARG A 130 -19.52 5.74 4.74
N ARG A 131 -20.13 5.63 5.93
CA ARG A 131 -19.46 5.89 7.20
C ARG A 131 -18.65 4.65 7.56
N LEU A 132 -17.33 4.77 7.50
CA LEU A 132 -16.39 3.70 7.86
C LEU A 132 -16.23 3.71 9.38
N TRP A 133 -16.66 2.64 10.05
CA TRP A 133 -16.32 2.42 11.45
C TRP A 133 -14.84 2.04 11.57
N ASN A 134 -14.17 2.52 12.62
CA ASN A 134 -12.76 2.21 12.85
C ASN A 134 -12.67 0.75 13.32
N TRP A 135 -12.34 -0.13 12.39
CA TRP A 135 -12.09 -1.55 12.65
C TRP A 135 -10.75 -1.88 12.03
N SER A 136 -9.74 -2.07 12.88
CA SER A 136 -8.36 -2.29 12.45
C SER A 136 -8.17 -3.70 11.89
N PHE A 137 -7.15 -3.87 11.04
CA PHE A 137 -6.76 -5.19 10.55
C PHE A 137 -6.27 -6.11 11.68
N THR A 138 -5.65 -5.56 12.73
CA THR A 138 -5.18 -6.32 13.89
C THR A 138 -6.35 -6.98 14.64
N GLU A 139 -7.43 -6.24 14.88
CA GLU A 139 -8.65 -6.78 15.53
C GLU A 139 -9.28 -7.90 14.69
N PHE A 140 -9.29 -7.75 13.37
CA PHE A 140 -9.74 -8.83 12.48
C PHE A 140 -8.87 -10.09 12.62
N CYS A 141 -7.54 -9.95 12.59
CA CYS A 141 -6.63 -11.07 12.76
C CYS A 141 -6.80 -11.74 14.13
N GLU A 142 -6.97 -10.99 15.22
CA GLU A 142 -7.26 -11.56 16.54
C GLU A 142 -8.58 -12.34 16.57
N MET A 143 -9.62 -11.81 15.92
CA MET A 143 -10.91 -12.48 15.85
C MET A 143 -10.83 -13.79 15.06
N VAL A 144 -10.14 -13.77 13.91
CA VAL A 144 -9.87 -14.98 13.11
C VAL A 144 -9.05 -15.98 13.89
N LEU A 145 -8.02 -15.52 14.62
CA LEU A 145 -7.21 -16.37 15.48
C LEU A 145 -8.09 -17.03 16.54
N ARG A 146 -8.88 -16.27 17.31
CA ARG A 146 -9.80 -16.83 18.32
C ARG A 146 -10.76 -17.86 17.72
N ALA A 147 -11.35 -17.55 16.56
CA ALA A 147 -12.23 -18.48 15.86
C ALA A 147 -11.52 -19.77 15.45
N ALA A 148 -10.28 -19.68 14.92
CA ALA A 148 -9.46 -20.82 14.57
C ALA A 148 -9.11 -21.68 15.81
N TRP A 149 -8.78 -21.05 16.93
CA TRP A 149 -8.52 -21.75 18.20
C TRP A 149 -9.75 -22.51 18.69
N THR A 150 -10.93 -21.89 18.61
CA THR A 150 -12.19 -22.56 18.96
C THR A 150 -12.49 -23.74 18.03
N ALA A 151 -12.32 -23.55 16.72
CA ALA A 151 -12.59 -24.60 15.72
C ALA A 151 -11.62 -25.78 15.84
N LEU A 152 -10.35 -25.53 16.15
CA LEU A 152 -9.32 -26.55 16.32
C LEU A 152 -9.32 -27.18 17.74
N GLY A 153 -10.21 -26.73 18.63
CA GLY A 153 -10.30 -27.25 19.99
C GLY A 153 -9.05 -27.03 20.84
N VAL A 154 -8.18 -26.08 20.46
CA VAL A 154 -6.91 -25.84 21.15
C VAL A 154 -7.21 -25.17 22.49
N ARG A 155 -7.08 -25.92 23.59
CA ARG A 155 -7.12 -25.35 24.93
C ARG A 155 -5.71 -24.88 25.30
N ARG A 156 -5.57 -23.60 25.58
CA ARG A 156 -4.35 -23.05 26.21
C ARG A 156 -4.25 -23.68 27.60
N ALA A 157 -3.44 -24.71 27.76
CA ALA A 157 -2.89 -25.03 29.05
C ALA A 157 -1.81 -23.97 29.32
N VAL A 158 -2.14 -22.96 30.10
CA VAL A 158 -1.11 -22.14 30.73
C VAL A 158 -0.54 -23.04 31.80
N PRO A 159 0.72 -23.50 31.70
CA PRO A 159 1.32 -24.23 32.82
C PRO A 159 1.26 -23.28 34.01
N ALA A 160 0.48 -23.65 35.02
CA ALA A 160 0.54 -22.98 36.31
C ALA A 160 2.03 -22.99 36.70
N ASN A 161 2.53 -21.81 37.07
CA ASN A 161 3.92 -21.57 37.43
C ASN A 161 4.46 -22.80 38.18
N GLN A 162 5.49 -23.44 37.65
CA GLN A 162 6.15 -24.56 38.30
C GLN A 162 6.40 -24.15 39.76
N SER A 163 6.05 -25.00 40.73
CA SER A 163 6.18 -24.67 42.16
C SER A 163 7.57 -24.09 42.40
N LEU A 164 7.66 -22.96 43.12
CA LEU A 164 8.92 -22.29 43.44
C LEU A 164 9.96 -23.32 43.85
N ASP A 165 10.96 -23.50 43.00
CA ASP A 165 12.02 -24.48 43.20
C ASP A 165 12.86 -24.04 44.41
N ASP A 166 13.31 -24.98 45.25
CA ASP A 166 13.98 -24.71 46.54
C ASP A 166 15.28 -23.88 46.41
N ARG A 167 15.72 -23.62 45.17
CA ARG A 167 16.87 -22.79 44.80
C ARG A 167 16.73 -21.29 45.16
N PHE A 168 15.52 -20.82 45.48
CA PHE A 168 15.28 -19.42 45.87
C PHE A 168 15.33 -19.16 47.38
N PHE A 169 15.44 -20.22 48.20
CA PHE A 169 15.63 -20.10 49.65
C PHE A 169 17.09 -20.42 50.01
N ARG A 170 18.00 -19.50 49.68
CA ARG A 170 19.38 -19.55 50.17
C ARG A 170 19.84 -18.19 50.65
#